data_AF-A0A6V7HVG4-F1
#
_entry.id   AF-A0A6V7HVG4-F1
#
_cell.length_a   1.000
_cell.length_b   1.000
_cell.length_c   1.000
_cell.angle_alpha   90.00
_cell.angle_beta   90.00
_cell.angle_gamma   90.00
#
_symmetry.space_group_name_H-M   'P 1'
#
loop_
_entity.id
_entity.type
_entity.pdbx_description
1 polymer ?
#
loop_
_entity_poly.entity_id
_entity_poly.type
_entity_poly.pdbx_seq_one_letter_code
_entity_poly.pdbx_strand_id
1 'polypeptide(L)'
;VLETCVKNCGKRFHSLACSREFVSDLVKLIGPKNEPPTAVQEKVLSLIQTWADTFRHQPHTQGVVQVYQELKAKGIQFPMTDLDAMAPIITPER
;
A
#
# COMPACT_ATOMS: atom_id res chain seq x y z
N VAL A 1 11.04 -0.12 6.79
CA VAL A 1 11.83 -0.82 5.74
C VAL A 1 11.05 -0.96 4.44
N LEU A 2 9.92 -1.69 4.41
CA LEU A 2 9.13 -1.91 3.18
C LEU A 2 8.72 -0.61 2.47
N GLU A 3 8.25 0.37 3.23
CA GLU A 3 7.88 1.71 2.75
C GLU A 3 9.06 2.42 2.06
N THR A 4 10.25 2.32 2.65
CA THR A 4 11.51 2.86 2.10
C THR A 4 11.91 2.13 0.82
N CYS A 5 11.76 0.80 0.76
CA CYS A 5 12.07 0.02 -0.45
C CYS A 5 11.12 0.38 -1.61
N VAL A 6 9.83 0.56 -1.34
CA VAL A 6 8.88 1.04 -2.37
C VAL A 6 9.29 2.44 -2.86
N LYS A 7 9.80 3.31 -2.00
CA LYS A 7 10.28 4.63 -2.44
C LYS A 7 11.57 4.58 -3.28
N ASN A 8 12.47 3.61 -3.05
CA ASN A 8 13.83 3.65 -3.59
C ASN A 8 14.19 2.54 -4.62
N CYS A 9 13.45 1.44 -4.71
CA CYS A 9 13.85 0.25 -5.49
C CYS A 9 13.21 0.16 -6.90
N GLY A 10 12.41 1.14 -7.29
CA GLY A 10 11.87 1.29 -8.65
C GLY A 10 10.94 0.16 -9.12
N LYS A 11 10.69 0.15 -10.45
CA LYS A 11 9.61 -0.62 -11.10
C LYS A 11 9.57 -2.12 -10.78
N ARG A 12 10.74 -2.78 -10.74
CA ARG A 12 10.80 -4.23 -10.45
C ARG A 12 10.29 -4.55 -9.05
N PHE A 13 10.65 -3.73 -8.07
CA PHE A 13 10.16 -3.88 -6.71
C PHE A 13 8.67 -3.54 -6.61
N HIS A 14 8.22 -2.46 -7.26
CA HIS A 14 6.82 -2.06 -7.29
C HIS A 14 5.91 -3.16 -7.85
N SER A 15 6.33 -3.82 -8.93
CA SER A 15 5.56 -4.92 -9.54
C SER A 15 5.33 -6.10 -8.58
N LEU A 16 6.27 -6.36 -7.66
CA LEU A 16 6.15 -7.42 -6.66
C LEU A 16 5.36 -6.93 -5.45
N ALA A 17 5.72 -5.77 -4.90
CA ALA A 17 5.10 -5.20 -3.70
C ALA A 17 3.64 -4.74 -3.92
N CYS A 18 3.27 -4.40 -5.15
CA CYS A 18 1.90 -4.03 -5.53
C CYS A 18 1.15 -5.17 -6.24
N SER A 19 1.72 -6.38 -6.27
CA SER A 19 1.03 -7.57 -6.79
C SER A 19 -0.18 -7.90 -5.92
N ARG A 20 -1.23 -8.45 -6.55
CA ARG A 20 -2.45 -8.80 -5.83
C ARG A 20 -2.18 -9.87 -4.77
N GLU A 21 -1.32 -10.84 -5.06
CA GLU A 21 -0.96 -11.89 -4.10
C GLU A 21 -0.29 -11.31 -2.87
N PHE A 22 0.76 -10.49 -3.04
CA PHE A 22 1.50 -9.90 -1.92
C PHE A 22 0.61 -9.03 -1.02
N VAL A 23 -0.20 -8.16 -1.64
CA VAL A 23 -1.11 -7.27 -0.88
C VAL A 23 -2.19 -8.08 -0.18
N SER A 24 -2.70 -9.15 -0.80
CA SER A 24 -3.67 -10.04 -0.16
C SER A 24 -3.07 -10.76 1.05
N ASP A 25 -1.80 -11.16 1.00
CA ASP A 25 -1.12 -11.76 2.14
C ASP A 25 -0.87 -10.76 3.27
N LEU A 26 -0.57 -9.49 2.96
CA LEU A 26 -0.54 -8.41 3.97
C LEU A 26 -1.90 -8.25 4.67
N VAL A 27 -3.00 -8.30 3.92
CA VAL A 27 -4.37 -8.23 4.48
C VAL A 27 -4.65 -9.43 5.38
N LYS A 28 -4.26 -10.64 4.97
CA LYS A 28 -4.41 -11.84 5.80
C LYS A 28 -3.62 -11.71 7.10
N LEU A 29 -2.38 -11.19 7.03
CA LEU A 29 -1.53 -10.97 8.19
C LEU A 29 -2.20 -10.05 9.22
N ILE A 30 -2.86 -8.98 8.76
CA ILE A 30 -3.58 -8.07 9.65
C ILE A 30 -5.00 -8.54 10.01
N GLY A 31 -5.41 -9.71 9.52
CA GLY A 31 -6.73 -10.27 9.78
C GLY A 31 -6.90 -10.73 11.23
N PRO A 32 -8.17 -10.90 11.69
CA PRO A 32 -8.48 -11.25 13.08
C PRO A 32 -7.88 -12.59 13.53
N LYS A 33 -7.53 -13.48 12.59
CA LYS A 33 -6.90 -14.78 12.88
C LYS A 33 -5.50 -14.66 13.49
N ASN A 34 -4.80 -13.54 13.29
CA ASN A 34 -3.44 -13.34 13.76
C ASN A 34 -3.34 -12.42 14.97
N GLU A 35 -4.49 -11.91 15.46
CA GLU A 35 -4.58 -10.98 16.60
C GLU A 35 -3.50 -9.87 16.61
N PRO A 36 -3.29 -9.15 15.50
CA PRO A 36 -2.21 -8.18 15.38
C PRO A 36 -2.52 -6.92 16.21
N PRO A 37 -1.49 -6.25 16.78
CA PRO A 37 -1.68 -4.97 17.46
C PRO A 37 -2.34 -3.93 16.54
N THR A 38 -3.23 -3.09 17.07
CA THR A 38 -3.96 -2.06 16.30
C THR A 38 -3.04 -1.18 15.47
N ALA A 39 -1.91 -0.74 16.04
CA ALA A 39 -0.92 0.08 15.34
C ALA A 39 -0.35 -0.61 14.07
N VAL A 40 -0.23 -1.94 14.07
CA VAL A 40 0.22 -2.71 12.90
C VAL A 40 -0.88 -2.77 11.85
N GLN A 41 -2.13 -2.98 12.25
CA GLN A 41 -3.28 -2.97 11.35
C GLN A 41 -3.39 -1.61 10.63
N GLU A 42 -3.36 -0.52 11.40
CA GLU A 42 -3.43 0.84 10.85
C GLU A 42 -2.26 1.14 9.92
N LYS A 43 -1.03 0.73 10.28
CA LYS A 43 0.14 0.96 9.44
C LYS A 43 0.04 0.21 8.10
N VAL A 44 -0.43 -1.04 8.10
CA VAL A 44 -0.61 -1.81 6.86
C VAL A 44 -1.73 -1.23 6.00
N LEU A 45 -2.86 -0.86 6.60
CA LEU A 45 -3.95 -0.21 5.86
C LEU A 45 -3.48 1.12 5.24
N SER A 46 -2.74 1.94 5.99
CA SER A 46 -2.12 3.17 5.49
C SER A 46 -1.17 2.92 4.31
N LEU A 47 -0.35 1.86 4.36
CA LEU A 47 0.53 1.46 3.26
C LEU A 47 -0.27 1.08 2.00
N ILE A 48 -1.31 0.27 2.14
CA ILE A 48 -2.16 -0.16 1.03
C ILE A 48 -2.85 1.04 0.38
N GLN A 49 -3.41 1.94 1.17
CA GLN A 49 -4.01 3.19 0.68
C GLN A 49 -2.98 4.05 -0.07
N THR A 50 -1.82 4.30 0.57
CA THR A 50 -0.72 5.09 -0.02
C THR A 50 -0.28 4.53 -1.37
N TRP A 51 -0.07 3.22 -1.48
CA TRP A 51 0.34 2.58 -2.74
C TRP A 51 -0.77 2.58 -3.78
N ALA A 52 -2.03 2.36 -3.37
CA ALA A 52 -3.16 2.45 -4.27
C ALA A 52 -3.27 3.86 -4.88
N ASP A 53 -3.17 4.92 -4.08
CA ASP A 53 -3.21 6.30 -4.58
C ASP A 53 -1.98 6.66 -5.42
N THR A 54 -0.77 6.30 -4.96
CA THR A 54 0.49 6.64 -5.66
C THR A 54 0.60 5.94 -7.01
N PHE A 55 0.14 4.68 -7.10
CA PHE A 55 0.36 3.83 -8.28
C PHE A 55 -0.91 3.58 -9.11
N ARG A 56 -2.02 4.29 -8.84
CA ARG A 56 -3.32 4.05 -9.52
C ARG A 56 -3.28 4.14 -11.04
N HIS A 57 -2.37 4.94 -11.59
CA HIS A 57 -2.24 5.17 -13.04
C HIS A 57 -1.22 4.24 -13.72
N GLN A 58 -0.58 3.36 -12.96
CA GLN A 58 0.44 2.45 -13.49
C GLN A 58 -0.19 1.06 -13.72
N PRO A 59 -0.10 0.49 -14.94
CA PRO A 59 -0.78 -0.77 -15.26
C PRO A 59 -0.19 -1.99 -14.52
N HIS A 60 1.10 -1.96 -14.19
CA HIS A 60 1.81 -3.07 -13.54
C HIS A 60 1.66 -3.10 -12.01
N THR A 61 0.92 -2.16 -11.44
CA THR A 61 0.66 -2.03 -9.99
C THR A 61 -0.84 -2.08 -9.67
N GLN A 62 -1.70 -2.45 -10.63
CA GLN A 62 -3.16 -2.47 -10.43
C GLN A 62 -3.61 -3.44 -9.34
N GLY A 63 -2.79 -4.41 -8.96
CA GLY A 63 -3.09 -5.37 -7.88
C GLY A 63 -3.42 -4.68 -6.55
N VAL A 64 -2.61 -3.70 -6.13
CA VAL A 64 -2.87 -2.96 -4.87
C VAL A 64 -4.14 -2.12 -4.95
N VAL A 65 -4.43 -1.53 -6.11
CA VAL A 65 -5.64 -0.73 -6.35
C VAL A 65 -6.90 -1.61 -6.21
N GLN A 66 -6.88 -2.78 -6.83
CA GLN A 66 -8.00 -3.72 -6.75
C GLN A 66 -8.26 -4.16 -5.30
N VAL A 67 -7.22 -4.57 -4.57
CA VAL A 67 -7.37 -4.99 -3.17
C VAL A 67 -7.86 -3.83 -2.30
N TYR A 68 -7.34 -2.62 -2.49
CA TYR A 68 -7.81 -1.42 -1.78
C TYR A 68 -9.31 -1.17 -1.99
N GLN A 69 -9.78 -1.21 -3.24
CA GLN A 69 -11.20 -1.03 -3.55
C GLN A 69 -12.08 -2.16 -3.01
N GLU A 70 -11.62 -3.42 -3.09
CA GLU A 70 -12.31 -4.57 -2.51
C GLU A 70 -12.47 -4.42 -0.98
N LEU A 71 -11.44 -3.95 -0.28
CA LEU A 71 -11.48 -3.72 1.16
C LEU A 71 -12.47 -2.60 1.51
N LYS A 72 -12.47 -1.50 0.76
CA LYS A 72 -13.46 -0.42 0.93
C LYS A 72 -14.88 -0.91 0.68
N ALA A 73 -15.09 -1.71 -0.36
CA ALA A 73 -16.40 -2.30 -0.67
C ALA A 73 -16.89 -3.25 0.44
N LYS A 74 -15.97 -3.90 1.15
CA LYS A 74 -16.26 -4.73 2.35
C LYS A 74 -16.49 -3.91 3.63
N GLY A 75 -16.41 -2.58 3.57
CA GLY A 75 -16.62 -1.70 4.71
C GLY A 75 -15.40 -1.49 5.61
N ILE A 76 -14.21 -1.91 5.18
CA ILE A 76 -12.97 -1.63 5.93
C ILE A 76 -12.69 -0.13 5.89
N GLN A 77 -12.53 0.46 7.07
CA GLN A 77 -12.14 1.86 7.21
C GLN A 77 -10.62 1.97 7.14
N PHE A 78 -10.15 2.89 6.31
CA PHE A 78 -8.74 3.22 6.20
C PHE A 78 -8.42 4.44 7.06
N PRO A 79 -7.20 4.53 7.62
CA PRO A 79 -6.78 5.71 8.36
C PRO A 79 -6.81 6.96 7.47
N MET A 80 -6.92 8.12 8.09
CA MET A 80 -6.81 9.39 7.36
C MET A 80 -5.41 9.48 6.76
N THR A 81 -5.33 9.75 5.46
CA THR A 81 -4.05 9.93 4.78
C THR A 81 -3.36 11.16 5.38
N ASP A 82 -2.21 10.95 6.03
CA ASP A 82 -1.35 12.04 6.46
C ASP A 82 -0.69 12.64 5.21
N LEU A 83 -1.32 13.68 4.66
CA LEU A 83 -0.90 14.35 3.42
C LEU A 83 0.46 15.07 3.59
N ASP A 84 0.86 15.38 4.83
CA ASP A 84 2.17 16.00 5.15
C ASP A 84 3.36 15.04 4.91
N ALA A 85 3.16 13.73 5.08
CA ALA A 85 4.18 12.72 4.77
C ALA A 85 4.35 12.42 3.26
N MET A 86 3.50 12.98 2.40
CA MET A 86 3.48 12.81 0.93
C MET A 86 4.12 13.97 0.16
N ALA A 87 5.11 14.67 0.74
CA ALA A 87 5.86 15.69 0.02
C ALA A 87 6.35 15.13 -1.35
N PRO A 88 6.11 15.86 -2.46
CA PRO A 88 6.40 15.37 -3.80
C PRO A 88 7.91 15.11 -3.96
N ILE A 89 8.25 13.91 -4.44
CA ILE A 89 9.63 13.56 -4.78
C ILE A 89 10.01 14.33 -6.02
N ILE A 90 10.72 15.45 -5.84
CA ILE A 90 11.41 16.16 -6.93
C ILE A 90 12.75 15.45 -7.13
N THR A 91 12.78 14.41 -7.97
CA THR A 91 14.05 13.89 -8.48
C THR A 91 14.46 14.73 -9.70
N PRO A 92 15.59 15.47 -9.66
CA PRO A 92 16.09 16.14 -10.84
C PRO A 92 16.56 15.09 -11.86
N GLU A 93 16.08 15.20 -13.10
CA GLU A 93 16.63 14.45 -14.22
C GLU A 93 18.07 14.91 -14.48
N ARG A 94 18.97 13.95 -14.72
CA ARG A 94 20.39 14.21 -15.01
C ARG A 94 20.63 14.07 -16.51
#